data_AF-A0A352Z4R5-F1
#
_entry.id   AF-A0A352Z4R5-F1
#
_cell.length_a   1.000
_cell.length_b   1.000
_cell.length_c   1.000
_cell.angle_alpha   90.00
_cell.angle_beta   90.00
_cell.angle_gamma   90.00
#
_symmetry.space_group_name_H-M   'P 1'
#
loop_
_entity.id
_entity.type
_entity.pdbx_description
1 polymer ?
#
loop_
_entity_poly.entity_id
_entity_poly.type
_entity_poly.pdbx_seq_one_letter_code
_entity_poly.pdbx_strand_id
1 'polypeptide(L)' 'IQKDQVGKDAPEFVRNRVAMQEEHMQEIWEIFNERVRALIPLFETEVKGGKMLQRMVEHLFV' A
#
# COMPACT_ATOMS: atom_id res chain seq x y z
N ILE A 1 -0.63 -2.68 -1.39
CA ILE A 1 0.13 -2.63 -2.67
C ILE A 1 -0.86 -2.54 -3.81
N GLN A 2 -0.66 -1.64 -4.77
CA GLN A 2 -1.58 -1.39 -5.90
C GLN A 2 -1.47 -2.47 -7.00
N LYS A 3 -1.38 -3.76 -6.66
CA LYS A 3 -1.16 -4.82 -7.65
C LYS A 3 -2.26 -4.84 -8.72
N ASP A 4 -3.49 -4.62 -8.30
CA ASP A 4 -4.67 -4.62 -9.17
C ASP A 4 -4.73 -3.40 -10.11
N GLN A 5 -3.89 -2.38 -9.86
CA GLN A 5 -3.79 -1.19 -10.71
C GLN A 5 -2.60 -1.25 -11.68
N VAL A 6 -1.73 -2.26 -11.57
CA VAL A 6 -0.61 -2.46 -12.49
C VAL A 6 -1.07 -3.36 -13.65
N GLY A 7 -1.48 -2.73 -14.75
CA GLY A 7 -1.78 -3.43 -16.00
C GLY A 7 -0.52 -4.06 -16.64
N LYS A 8 -0.73 -4.97 -17.60
CA LYS A 8 0.35 -5.62 -18.35
C LYS A 8 1.25 -4.63 -19.09
N ASP A 9 0.71 -3.46 -19.47
CA ASP A 9 1.41 -2.40 -20.19
C ASP A 9 1.98 -1.31 -19.26
N ALA A 10 2.01 -1.56 -17.95
CA ALA A 10 2.56 -0.60 -17.00
C ALA A 10 4.06 -0.32 -17.26
N PRO A 11 4.51 0.94 -17.14
CA PRO A 11 5.92 1.28 -17.28
C PRO A 11 6.80 0.41 -16.37
N GLU A 12 8.00 0.06 -16.85
CA GLU A 12 8.91 -0.83 -16.12
C GLU A 12 9.21 -0.34 -14.70
N PHE A 13 9.40 0.98 -14.51
CA PHE A 13 9.65 1.54 -13.18
C PHE A 13 8.48 1.30 -12.20
N VAL A 14 7.23 1.22 -12.68
CA VAL A 14 6.06 0.91 -11.84
C VAL A 14 6.09 -0.55 -11.42
N ARG A 15 6.43 -1.45 -12.35
CA ARG A 15 6.58 -2.89 -12.07
C ARG A 15 7.71 -3.14 -11.06
N ASN A 16 8.86 -2.50 -11.26
CA ASN A 16 10.01 -2.59 -10.36
C ASN A 16 9.67 -2.06 -8.95
N ARG A 17 8.93 -0.94 -8.86
CA ARG A 17 8.46 -0.41 -7.57
C ARG A 17 7.56 -1.41 -6.84
N VAL A 18 6.64 -2.06 -7.55
CA VAL A 18 5.74 -3.06 -6.95
C VAL A 18 6.49 -4.31 -6.51
N ALA A 19 7.45 -4.79 -7.30
CA ALA A 19 8.29 -5.92 -6.92
C ALA A 19 9.07 -5.64 -5.62
N MET A 20 9.72 -4.47 -5.52
CA MET A 20 10.42 -4.03 -4.31
C MET A 20 9.47 -3.92 -3.10
N GLN A 21 8.26 -3.38 -3.29
CA GLN A 21 7.27 -3.31 -2.21
C GLN A 21 6.84 -4.71 -1.74
N GLU A 22 6.72 -5.67 -2.65
CA GLU A 22 6.34 -7.04 -2.32
C GLU A 22 7.40 -7.78 -1.52
N GLU A 23 8.67 -7.65 -1.90
CA GLU A 23 9.82 -8.19 -1.15
C GLU A 23 9.83 -7.68 0.29
N HIS A 24 9.75 -6.35 0.49
CA HIS A 24 9.71 -5.79 1.84
C HIS A 24 8.44 -6.14 2.62
N MET A 25 7.30 -6.32 1.95
CA MET A 25 6.10 -6.78 2.63
C MET A 25 6.31 -8.19 3.20
N GLN A 26 6.98 -9.09 2.47
CA GLN A 26 7.30 -10.44 2.98
C GLN A 26 8.19 -10.35 4.24
N GLU A 27 9.24 -9.54 4.20
CA GLU A 27 10.11 -9.30 5.36
C GLU A 27 9.34 -8.74 6.57
N ILE A 28 8.45 -7.76 6.37
CA ILE A 28 7.60 -7.23 7.42
C ILE A 28 6.71 -8.32 8.02
N TRP A 29 6.11 -9.17 7.18
CA TRP A 29 5.27 -10.28 7.64
C TRP A 29 6.04 -11.30 8.48
N GLU A 30 7.27 -11.61 8.09
CA GLU A 30 8.14 -12.51 8.86
C GLU A 30 8.53 -11.93 10.23
N ILE A 31 8.88 -10.63 10.28
CA ILE A 31 9.35 -9.97 11.51
C ILE A 31 8.19 -9.70 12.49
N PHE A 32 7.06 -9.24 11.97
CA PHE A 32 5.96 -8.74 12.79
C PHE A 32 4.81 -9.73 12.92
N ASN A 33 4.62 -10.66 11.98
CA ASN A 33 3.55 -11.64 11.96
C ASN A 33 2.18 -10.98 12.26
N GLU A 34 1.46 -11.48 13.26
CA GLU A 34 0.15 -10.95 13.72
C GLU A 34 0.19 -9.52 14.26
N ARG A 35 1.37 -8.91 14.43
CA ARG A 35 1.51 -7.52 14.92
C ARG A 35 1.33 -6.46 13.85
N VAL A 36 1.31 -6.82 12.57
CA VAL A 36 0.95 -5.86 11.52
C VAL A 36 -0.51 -5.47 11.67
N ARG A 37 -0.77 -4.17 11.74
CA ARG A 37 -2.10 -3.64 12.12
C ARG A 37 -2.99 -3.29 10.94
N ALA A 38 -2.41 -2.87 9.82
CA ALA A 38 -3.16 -2.44 8.65
C ALA A 38 -2.28 -2.37 7.40
N LEU A 39 -2.92 -2.37 6.23
CA LEU A 39 -2.32 -2.09 4.94
C LEU A 39 -2.93 -0.82 4.36
N ILE A 40 -2.15 0.25 4.31
CA ILE A 40 -2.61 1.54 3.78
C ILE A 40 -2.24 1.63 2.29
N PRO A 41 -3.21 1.91 1.39
CA PRO A 41 -2.92 2.09 -0.02
C PRO A 41 -2.22 3.42 -0.28
N LEU A 42 -1.54 3.52 -1.42
CA LEU A 42 -1.11 4.81 -1.95
C LEU A 42 -2.34 5.53 -2.55
N PHE A 43 -2.63 6.72 -2.04
CA PHE A 43 -3.72 7.57 -2.51
C PHE A 43 -3.33 8.39 -3.74
N GLU A 44 -4.33 8.89 -4.45
CA GLU A 44 -4.18 9.69 -5.67
C GLU A 44 -3.64 11.09 -5.38
N THR A 45 -3.94 11.61 -4.18
CA THR A 45 -3.53 12.93 -3.71
C THR A 45 -3.07 12.86 -2.25
N GLU A 46 -2.41 13.91 -1.79
CA GLU A 46 -1.98 14.03 -0.40
C GLU A 46 -3.15 13.91 0.59
N VAL A 47 -2.89 13.30 1.75
CA VAL A 47 -3.87 13.19 2.83
C VAL A 47 -3.95 14.52 3.59
N LYS A 48 -4.89 15.38 3.20
CA LYS A 48 -5.12 16.69 3.82
C LYS A 48 -6.60 16.97 4.07
N GLY A 49 -6.90 17.53 5.24
CA GLY A 49 -8.26 17.85 5.68
C GLY A 49 -9.06 16.64 6.18
N GLY A 50 -10.15 16.94 6.90
CA GLY A 50 -10.94 15.91 7.60
C GLY A 50 -11.49 14.80 6.69
N LYS A 51 -11.90 15.15 5.46
CA LYS A 51 -12.42 14.18 4.48
C LYS A 51 -11.39 13.11 4.10
N MET A 52 -10.15 13.52 3.80
CA MET A 52 -9.10 12.56 3.43
C MET A 52 -8.60 11.77 4.63
N LEU A 53 -8.57 12.38 5.82
CA LEU A 53 -8.27 11.66 7.06
C LEU A 53 -9.29 10.56 7.33
N GLN A 54 -10.58 10.85 7.13
CA GLN A 54 -11.64 9.84 7.29
C GLN A 54 -11.45 8.65 6.34
N ARG A 55 -11.16 8.93 5.06
CA ARG A 55 -10.86 7.88 4.06
C ARG A 55 -9.64 7.04 4.45
N MET A 56 -8.60 7.65 5.04
CA MET A 56 -7.42 6.89 5.52
C MET A 56 -7.76 6.01 6.72
N VAL A 57 -8.58 6.51 7.66
CA VAL A 57 -9.02 5.78 8.86
C VAL A 57 -9.78 4.51 8.50
N GLU A 58 -10.59 4.53 7.43
CA GLU A 58 -11.29 3.34 6.89
C GLU A 58 -10.34 2.19 6.53
N HIS A 59 -9.09 2.48 6.17
CA HIS A 59 -8.07 1.46 5.89
C HIS A 59 -7.25 1.05 7.12
N LEU A 60 -7.25 1.87 8.18
CA LEU A 60 -6.40 1.68 9.35
C LEU A 60 -7.04 0.79 10.43
N PHE A 61 -8.38 0.78 10.53
CA PHE A 61 -9.12 0.13 11.62
C PHE A 61 -10.15 -0.90 11.12
N VAL A 62 -9.78 -1.72 10.14
CA VAL A 62 -10.61 -2.82 9.61
C VAL A 62 -10.77 -3.94 10.63
#